data_AF-A0A3M1Q6R1-F1
#
_entry.id   AF-A0A3M1Q6R1-F1
#
_cell.length_a   1.000
_cell.length_b   1.000
_cell.length_c   1.000
_cell.angle_alpha   90.00
_cell.angle_beta   90.00
_cell.angle_gamma   90.00
#
_symmetry.space_group_name_H-M   'P 1'
#
loop_
_entity.id
_entity.type
_entity.pdbx_description
1 polymer ?
#
loop_
_entity_poly.entity_id
_entity_poly.type
_entity_poly.pdbx_seq_one_letter_code
_entity_poly.pdbx_strand_id
1 'polypeptide(L)'
;MAPHRLYEVLAWQERASAGWWQRALQPVLEEGWQRRQIPILVGGTGLYLRTALTGLAPTPPVGPDLLAALARRLEEEGAEKLHGELAAVDPVLAARIAPRDRQRILRGLAVFRATGRPLSAWQSEAGKTAPLKAAAAAGRVAGFVLWPERTTLYRRIDERFVAMMAAGALEEVRALAAADLDPDLPVMKAVGVRPLLQHLAGELDRAAAVAIAQRDSRRYAKRQLTWARHQFRGWTRVPVALQHDETEALAGHLERMLGEAGAAVARWLAGRTGEGTGDEDLPRR
;
A
#
# COMPACT_ATOMS: atom_id res chain seq x y z
N MET A 1 12.67 -2.04 20.91
CA MET A 1 11.92 -1.94 19.64
C MET A 1 12.92 -1.81 18.49
N ALA A 2 12.67 -2.45 17.34
CA ALA A 2 13.54 -2.31 16.17
C ALA A 2 13.34 -0.94 15.48
N PRO A 3 14.39 -0.32 14.92
CA PRO A 3 14.26 0.97 14.23
C PRO A 3 13.41 0.82 12.96
N HIS A 4 12.39 1.67 12.81
CA HIS A 4 11.53 1.72 11.62
C HIS A 4 11.91 2.91 10.74
N ARG A 5 12.03 2.66 9.44
CA ARG A 5 12.19 3.72 8.41
C ARG A 5 10.83 4.03 7.81
N LEU A 6 10.67 5.24 7.26
CA LEU A 6 9.41 5.71 6.65
C LEU A 6 8.20 5.71 7.61
N TYR A 7 8.47 5.88 8.91
CA TYR A 7 7.48 6.09 9.96
C TYR A 7 7.57 7.56 10.43
N GLU A 8 6.43 8.22 10.64
CA GLU A 8 6.37 9.65 11.02
C GLU A 8 7.12 10.60 10.07
N VAL A 9 7.17 10.28 8.77
CA VAL A 9 7.91 11.03 7.76
C VAL A 9 7.07 12.01 6.94
N LEU A 10 5.76 12.11 7.22
CA LEU A 10 4.84 13.02 6.52
C LEU A 10 3.99 13.78 7.53
N ALA A 11 3.82 15.07 7.28
CA ALA A 11 2.84 15.89 7.97
C ALA A 11 1.40 15.54 7.54
N TRP A 12 0.41 15.92 8.34
CA TRP A 12 -0.99 15.59 8.08
C TRP A 12 -1.55 16.22 6.79
N GLN A 13 -1.01 17.37 6.40
CA GLN A 13 -1.36 18.11 5.18
C GLN A 13 -0.81 17.45 3.92
N GLU A 14 0.17 16.55 4.06
CA GLU A 14 0.85 15.96 2.93
C GLU A 14 0.13 14.71 2.39
N ARG A 15 0.03 14.63 1.06
CA ARG A 15 -0.64 13.50 0.40
C ARG A 15 0.33 12.35 0.16
N ALA A 16 0.24 11.31 0.97
CA ALA A 16 0.90 10.03 0.70
C ALA A 16 0.33 9.35 -0.56
N SER A 17 1.19 8.80 -1.40
CA SER A 17 0.83 7.98 -2.56
C SER A 17 1.79 6.81 -2.74
N ALA A 18 1.39 5.79 -3.51
CA ALA A 18 2.29 4.67 -3.81
C ALA A 18 3.55 5.14 -4.57
N GLY A 19 3.42 6.15 -5.44
CA GLY A 19 4.55 6.74 -6.14
C GLY A 19 5.49 7.52 -5.21
N TRP A 20 4.95 8.26 -4.23
CA TRP A 20 5.75 8.89 -3.18
C TRP A 20 6.51 7.83 -2.37
N TRP A 21 5.81 6.80 -1.89
CA TRP A 21 6.42 5.77 -1.05
C TRP A 21 7.52 4.99 -1.78
N GLN A 22 7.30 4.67 -3.06
CA GLN A 22 8.31 4.00 -3.89
C GLN A 22 9.58 4.85 -4.04
N ARG A 23 9.46 6.17 -4.25
CA ARG A 23 10.61 7.07 -4.30
C ARG A 23 11.33 7.18 -2.95
N ALA A 24 10.57 7.22 -1.85
CA ALA A 24 11.13 7.29 -0.50
C ALA A 24 11.82 5.97 -0.08
N LEU A 25 11.35 4.82 -0.60
CA LEU A 25 11.90 3.50 -0.31
C LEU A 25 13.28 3.28 -0.94
N GLN A 26 13.51 3.77 -2.16
CA GLN A 26 14.76 3.54 -2.91
C GLN A 26 16.02 3.89 -2.11
N PRO A 27 16.19 5.12 -1.56
CA PRO A 27 17.40 5.45 -0.80
C PRO A 27 17.55 4.65 0.49
N VAL A 28 16.44 4.24 1.12
CA VAL A 28 16.45 3.41 2.34
C VAL A 28 17.00 2.02 2.04
N LEU A 29 16.61 1.43 0.90
CA LEU A 29 17.14 0.14 0.45
C LEU A 29 18.64 0.24 0.14
N GLU A 30 19.04 1.29 -0.58
CA GLU A 30 20.44 1.52 -0.96
C GLU A 30 21.33 1.69 0.27
N GLU A 31 20.93 2.51 1.24
CA GLU A 31 21.64 2.68 2.52
C GLU A 31 21.80 1.33 3.25
N GLY A 32 20.73 0.55 3.34
CA GLY A 32 20.74 -0.76 3.98
C GLY A 32 21.72 -1.72 3.30
N TRP A 33 21.68 -1.80 1.97
CA TRP A 33 22.59 -2.67 1.21
C TRP A 33 24.05 -2.22 1.28
N GLN A 34 24.33 -0.92 1.24
CA GLN A 34 25.69 -0.38 1.44
C GLN A 34 26.25 -0.77 2.81
N ARG A 35 25.40 -0.81 3.83
CA ARG A 35 25.74 -1.27 5.19
C ARG A 35 25.70 -2.79 5.36
N ARG A 36 25.52 -3.56 4.28
CA ARG A 36 25.39 -5.03 4.29
C ARG A 36 24.27 -5.54 5.19
N GLN A 37 23.20 -4.75 5.32
CA GLN A 37 22.00 -5.12 6.04
C GLN A 37 20.97 -5.71 5.08
N ILE A 38 20.08 -6.55 5.61
CA ILE A 38 18.93 -7.10 4.88
C ILE A 38 17.71 -6.26 5.25
N PRO A 39 17.17 -5.42 4.34
CA PRO A 39 15.98 -4.64 4.63
C PRO A 39 14.75 -5.53 4.81
N ILE A 40 14.03 -5.35 5.91
CA ILE A 40 12.74 -6.02 6.15
C ILE A 40 11.62 -5.03 5.85
N LEU A 41 10.88 -5.29 4.77
CA LEU A 41 9.69 -4.51 4.43
C LEU A 41 8.49 -5.12 5.13
N VAL A 42 7.95 -4.42 6.11
CA VAL A 42 6.78 -4.84 6.90
C VAL A 42 5.63 -3.84 6.73
N GLY A 43 4.41 -4.35 6.63
CA GLY A 43 3.22 -3.50 6.58
C GLY A 43 2.02 -4.17 5.90
N GLY A 44 0.85 -3.55 6.07
CA GLY A 44 -0.41 -4.05 5.54
C GLY A 44 -0.86 -3.42 4.22
N THR A 45 -0.13 -2.43 3.70
CA THR A 45 -0.48 -1.72 2.47
C THR A 45 0.02 -2.50 1.25
N GLY A 46 -0.75 -3.50 0.82
CA GLY A 46 -0.35 -4.40 -0.26
C GLY A 46 -0.02 -3.70 -1.59
N LEU A 47 -0.61 -2.52 -1.86
CA LEU A 47 -0.25 -1.70 -3.02
C LEU A 47 1.21 -1.22 -2.96
N TYR A 48 1.70 -0.79 -1.79
CA TYR A 48 3.07 -0.31 -1.62
C TYR A 48 4.06 -1.45 -1.87
N LEU A 49 3.86 -2.58 -1.18
CA LEU A 49 4.69 -3.77 -1.39
C LEU A 49 4.71 -4.23 -2.86
N ARG A 50 3.54 -4.22 -3.53
CA ARG A 50 3.47 -4.52 -4.96
C ARG A 50 4.27 -3.52 -5.79
N THR A 51 4.16 -2.21 -5.54
CA THR A 51 4.94 -1.21 -6.29
C THR A 51 6.45 -1.35 -6.06
N ALA A 52 6.90 -1.86 -4.91
CA ALA A 52 8.32 -2.18 -4.73
C ALA A 52 8.78 -3.30 -5.69
N LEU A 53 7.94 -4.32 -5.90
CA LEU A 53 8.25 -5.49 -6.72
C LEU A 53 8.06 -5.27 -8.21
N THR A 54 6.98 -4.58 -8.60
CA THR A 54 6.56 -4.46 -10.00
C THR A 54 6.66 -3.05 -10.55
N GLY A 55 6.96 -2.07 -9.69
CA GLY A 55 7.03 -0.67 -10.04
C GLY A 55 5.65 -0.03 -10.16
N LEU A 56 5.65 1.25 -10.51
CA LEU A 56 4.47 2.04 -10.79
C LEU A 56 4.61 2.64 -12.18
N ALA A 57 3.49 2.74 -12.90
CA ALA A 57 3.42 3.42 -14.18
C ALA A 57 3.93 4.86 -14.01
N PRO A 58 4.90 5.33 -14.83
CA PRO A 58 5.47 6.68 -14.73
C PRO A 58 4.54 7.73 -15.34
N THR A 59 3.27 7.72 -14.90
CA THR A 59 2.28 8.70 -15.36
C THR A 59 2.58 10.06 -14.75
N PRO A 60 2.53 11.15 -15.52
CA PRO A 60 2.68 12.49 -14.97
C PRO A 60 1.57 12.80 -13.94
N PRO A 61 1.82 13.74 -13.02
CA PRO A 61 0.78 14.25 -12.14
C PRO A 61 -0.34 14.87 -12.99
N VAL A 62 -1.58 14.66 -12.55
CA VAL A 62 -2.77 15.26 -13.17
C VAL A 62 -3.15 16.46 -12.31
N GLY A 63 -3.39 17.61 -12.95
CA GLY A 63 -3.79 18.83 -12.25
C GLY A 63 -5.13 18.68 -11.48
N PRO A 64 -5.27 19.37 -10.33
CA PRO A 64 -6.44 19.25 -9.47
C PRO A 64 -7.75 19.66 -10.17
N ASP A 65 -7.72 20.69 -11.02
CA ASP A 65 -8.92 21.18 -11.73
C ASP A 65 -9.51 20.14 -12.68
N LEU A 66 -8.65 19.38 -13.36
CA LEU A 66 -9.08 18.30 -14.24
C LEU A 66 -9.70 17.15 -13.43
N LEU A 67 -9.15 16.83 -12.28
CA LEU A 67 -9.71 15.82 -11.39
C LEU A 67 -11.08 16.27 -10.84
N ALA A 68 -11.20 17.53 -10.41
CA ALA A 68 -12.45 18.11 -9.93
C ALA A 68 -13.53 18.15 -11.03
N ALA A 69 -13.15 18.54 -12.25
CA ALA A 69 -14.05 18.52 -13.40
C ALA A 69 -14.56 17.10 -13.72
N LEU A 70 -13.66 16.10 -13.75
CA LEU A 70 -14.06 14.72 -13.98
C LEU A 70 -14.91 14.15 -12.82
N ALA A 71 -14.62 14.54 -11.58
CA ALA A 71 -15.42 14.13 -10.42
C ALA A 71 -16.85 14.68 -10.51
N ARG A 72 -17.04 15.96 -10.87
CA ARG A 72 -18.36 16.55 -11.11
C ARG A 72 -19.14 15.79 -12.19
N ARG A 73 -18.50 15.54 -13.33
CA ARG A 73 -19.10 14.74 -14.41
C ARG A 73 -19.49 13.34 -13.95
N LEU A 74 -18.69 12.70 -13.10
CA LEU A 74 -19.02 11.38 -12.57
C LEU A 74 -20.30 11.41 -11.71
N GLU A 75 -20.52 12.46 -10.93
CA GLU A 75 -21.76 12.64 -10.17
C GLU A 75 -22.96 12.95 -11.07
N GLU A 76 -22.78 13.82 -12.06
CA GLU A 76 -23.86 14.30 -12.95
C GLU A 76 -24.27 13.25 -14.01
N GLU A 77 -23.29 12.56 -14.58
CA GLU A 77 -23.47 11.71 -15.76
C GLU A 77 -23.40 10.21 -15.43
N GLY A 78 -22.88 9.86 -14.26
CA GLY A 78 -22.75 8.48 -13.79
C GLY A 78 -21.52 7.74 -14.29
N ALA A 79 -21.13 6.71 -13.55
CA ALA A 79 -19.90 5.92 -13.80
C ALA A 79 -19.93 5.14 -15.12
N GLU A 80 -21.08 4.63 -15.52
CA GLU A 80 -21.23 3.80 -16.72
C GLU A 80 -21.00 4.61 -17.99
N LYS A 81 -21.49 5.86 -18.05
CA LYS A 81 -21.24 6.76 -19.17
C LYS A 81 -19.75 7.09 -19.30
N LEU A 82 -19.10 7.43 -18.18
CA LEU A 82 -17.66 7.70 -18.17
C LEU A 82 -16.83 6.43 -18.46
N HIS A 83 -17.32 5.24 -18.11
CA HIS A 83 -16.69 3.97 -18.52
C HIS A 83 -16.77 3.78 -20.04
N GLY A 84 -17.90 4.13 -20.67
CA GLY A 84 -18.02 4.15 -22.13
C GLY A 84 -17.01 5.09 -22.80
N GLU A 85 -16.84 6.31 -22.26
CA GLU A 85 -15.78 7.22 -22.73
C GLU A 85 -14.39 6.62 -22.55
N LEU A 86 -14.13 5.97 -21.42
CA LEU A 86 -12.86 5.30 -21.19
C LEU A 86 -12.64 4.17 -22.21
N ALA A 87 -13.66 3.40 -22.56
CA ALA A 87 -13.56 2.31 -23.53
C ALA A 87 -13.18 2.82 -24.93
N ALA A 88 -13.61 4.03 -25.30
CA ALA A 88 -13.25 4.63 -26.57
C ALA A 88 -11.75 5.03 -26.64
N VAL A 89 -11.15 5.44 -25.51
CA VAL A 89 -9.77 5.96 -25.48
C VAL A 89 -8.75 4.97 -24.92
N ASP A 90 -9.17 4.04 -24.07
CA ASP A 90 -8.35 3.01 -23.42
C ASP A 90 -9.14 1.69 -23.26
N PRO A 91 -9.42 0.97 -24.37
CA PRO A 91 -10.21 -0.26 -24.34
C PRO A 91 -9.58 -1.37 -23.48
N VAL A 92 -8.24 -1.39 -23.39
CA VAL A 92 -7.50 -2.36 -22.57
C VAL A 92 -7.78 -2.15 -21.09
N LEU A 93 -7.77 -0.91 -20.60
CA LEU A 93 -8.11 -0.61 -19.22
C LEU A 93 -9.59 -0.84 -18.96
N ALA A 94 -10.47 -0.37 -19.86
CA ALA A 94 -11.92 -0.49 -19.72
C ALA A 94 -12.38 -1.95 -19.57
N ALA A 95 -11.77 -2.88 -20.33
CA ALA A 95 -12.07 -4.31 -20.23
C ALA A 95 -11.64 -4.94 -18.89
N ARG A 96 -10.69 -4.34 -18.18
CA ARG A 96 -10.14 -4.87 -16.91
C ARG A 96 -10.83 -4.31 -15.67
N ILE A 97 -11.59 -3.22 -15.80
CA ILE A 97 -12.23 -2.54 -14.67
C ILE A 97 -13.74 -2.63 -14.79
N ALA A 98 -14.42 -2.77 -13.65
CA ALA A 98 -15.87 -2.79 -13.65
C ALA A 98 -16.43 -1.40 -14.02
N PRO A 99 -17.58 -1.30 -14.72
CA PRO A 99 -18.21 -0.02 -15.05
C PRO A 99 -18.56 0.86 -13.84
N ARG A 100 -18.66 0.26 -12.66
CA ARG A 100 -18.88 0.94 -11.38
C ARG A 100 -17.60 1.34 -10.63
N ASP A 101 -16.42 1.05 -11.17
CA ASP A 101 -15.13 1.38 -10.55
C ASP A 101 -14.76 2.85 -10.80
N ARG A 102 -15.53 3.73 -10.15
CA ARG A 102 -15.44 5.20 -10.19
C ARG A 102 -14.00 5.71 -10.17
N GLN A 103 -13.20 5.21 -9.21
CA GLN A 103 -11.83 5.69 -9.00
C GLN A 103 -10.91 5.33 -10.17
N ARG A 104 -10.98 4.09 -10.69
CA ARG A 104 -10.14 3.67 -11.82
C ARG A 104 -10.57 4.29 -13.13
N ILE A 105 -11.88 4.50 -13.31
CA ILE A 105 -12.43 5.22 -14.47
C ILE A 105 -11.90 6.65 -14.51
N LEU A 106 -12.08 7.39 -13.40
CA LEU A 106 -11.55 8.76 -13.27
C LEU A 106 -10.04 8.80 -13.53
N ARG A 107 -9.26 7.86 -12.95
CA ARG A 107 -7.81 7.84 -13.14
C ARG A 107 -7.42 7.59 -14.59
N GLY A 108 -8.10 6.67 -15.29
CA GLY A 108 -7.85 6.40 -16.70
C GLY A 108 -8.11 7.63 -17.58
N LEU A 109 -9.29 8.23 -17.44
CA LEU A 109 -9.69 9.43 -18.18
C LEU A 109 -8.80 10.63 -17.85
N ALA A 110 -8.46 10.83 -16.58
CA ALA A 110 -7.59 11.91 -16.13
C ALA A 110 -6.20 11.83 -16.76
N VAL A 111 -5.59 10.65 -16.77
CA VAL A 111 -4.27 10.44 -17.39
C VAL A 111 -4.35 10.64 -18.90
N PHE A 112 -5.37 10.09 -19.56
CA PHE A 112 -5.55 10.27 -21.00
C PHE A 112 -5.73 11.76 -21.35
N ARG A 113 -6.62 12.49 -20.67
CA ARG A 113 -6.85 13.92 -20.92
C ARG A 113 -5.62 14.79 -20.66
N ALA A 114 -4.83 14.45 -19.65
CA ALA A 114 -3.61 15.20 -19.33
C ALA A 114 -2.44 14.93 -20.30
N THR A 115 -2.42 13.76 -20.96
CA THR A 115 -1.22 13.31 -21.68
C THR A 115 -1.45 12.93 -23.15
N GLY A 116 -2.69 12.77 -23.58
CA GLY A 116 -3.06 12.14 -24.85
C GLY A 116 -2.75 10.64 -24.92
N ARG A 117 -2.15 10.04 -23.89
CA ARG A 117 -1.70 8.65 -23.87
C ARG A 117 -2.55 7.80 -22.90
N PRO A 118 -3.08 6.64 -23.33
CA PRO A 118 -3.87 5.75 -22.48
C PRO A 118 -3.11 5.26 -21.25
N LEU A 119 -3.79 5.11 -20.11
CA LEU A 119 -3.18 4.65 -18.86
C LEU A 119 -2.64 3.22 -18.99
N SER A 120 -3.31 2.34 -19.75
CA SER A 120 -2.82 0.99 -20.03
C SER A 120 -1.44 0.99 -20.71
N ALA A 121 -1.18 1.96 -21.59
CA ALA A 121 0.11 2.11 -22.25
C ALA A 121 1.21 2.58 -21.29
N TRP A 122 0.88 3.41 -20.30
CA TRP A 122 1.83 3.75 -19.23
C TRP A 122 2.09 2.56 -18.29
N GLN A 123 1.09 1.73 -18.04
CA GLN A 123 1.20 0.57 -17.15
C GLN A 123 2.12 -0.53 -17.70
N SER A 124 2.22 -0.68 -19.02
CA SER A 124 3.19 -1.62 -19.61
C SER A 124 4.65 -1.21 -19.36
N GLU A 125 4.90 0.07 -19.07
CA GLU A 125 6.23 0.61 -18.77
C GLU A 125 6.57 0.64 -17.27
N ALA A 126 5.62 0.33 -16.39
CA ALA A 126 5.76 0.42 -14.94
C ALA A 126 6.98 -0.34 -14.38
N GLY A 127 7.39 -1.41 -15.05
CA GLY A 127 8.47 -2.28 -14.61
C GLY A 127 9.87 -1.65 -14.62
N LYS A 128 10.05 -0.41 -15.12
CA LYS A 128 11.36 0.27 -15.16
C LYS A 128 11.77 0.88 -13.82
N THR A 129 10.82 1.20 -12.94
CA THR A 129 11.08 1.97 -11.69
C THR A 129 11.07 1.10 -10.44
N ALA A 130 10.85 -0.20 -10.58
CA ALA A 130 10.59 -1.13 -9.49
C ALA A 130 11.86 -1.42 -8.66
N PRO A 131 11.97 -0.93 -7.41
CA PRO A 131 13.20 -1.04 -6.62
C PRO A 131 13.66 -2.49 -6.36
N LEU A 132 12.72 -3.42 -6.24
CA LEU A 132 12.99 -4.81 -5.89
C LEU A 132 12.81 -5.79 -7.06
N LYS A 133 12.52 -5.31 -8.28
CA LYS A 133 12.21 -6.21 -9.41
C LYS A 133 13.39 -7.09 -9.79
N ALA A 134 14.59 -6.53 -9.92
CA ALA A 134 15.79 -7.28 -10.27
C ALA A 134 16.16 -8.29 -9.17
N ALA A 135 16.07 -7.88 -7.90
CA ALA A 135 16.30 -8.76 -6.76
C ALA A 135 15.28 -9.91 -6.74
N ALA A 136 13.99 -9.63 -6.96
CA ALA A 136 12.94 -10.64 -7.01
C ALA A 136 13.14 -11.63 -8.17
N ALA A 137 13.48 -11.14 -9.37
CA ALA A 137 13.76 -11.98 -10.53
C ALA A 137 14.97 -12.89 -10.31
N ALA A 138 15.95 -12.45 -9.53
CA ALA A 138 17.12 -13.22 -9.14
C ALA A 138 16.88 -14.14 -7.92
N GLY A 139 15.65 -14.26 -7.42
CA GLY A 139 15.33 -15.09 -6.24
C GLY A 139 15.85 -14.53 -4.91
N ARG A 140 16.14 -13.22 -4.84
CA ARG A 140 16.73 -12.53 -3.68
C ARG A 140 15.71 -11.78 -2.84
N VAL A 141 14.43 -12.14 -2.98
CA VAL A 141 13.33 -11.58 -2.18
C VAL A 141 12.52 -12.75 -1.64
N ALA A 142 12.40 -12.81 -0.32
CA ALA A 142 11.50 -13.73 0.36
C ALA A 142 10.26 -12.97 0.82
N GLY A 143 9.08 -13.48 0.47
CA GLY A 143 7.80 -12.88 0.80
C GLY A 143 7.02 -13.73 1.77
N PHE A 144 6.48 -13.12 2.83
CA PHE A 144 5.71 -13.80 3.87
C PHE A 144 4.37 -13.09 4.08
N VAL A 145 3.30 -13.86 4.27
CA VAL A 145 1.98 -13.35 4.63
C VAL A 145 1.54 -14.01 5.93
N LEU A 146 1.39 -13.22 6.98
CA LEU A 146 0.78 -13.70 8.22
C LEU A 146 -0.69 -13.99 7.96
N TRP A 147 -1.12 -15.22 8.27
CA TRP A 147 -2.40 -15.76 7.86
C TRP A 147 -3.19 -16.25 9.08
N PRO A 148 -3.79 -15.34 9.85
CA PRO A 148 -4.51 -15.70 11.06
C PRO A 148 -5.89 -16.28 10.78
N GLU A 149 -6.40 -17.03 11.75
CA GLU A 149 -7.79 -17.48 11.78
C GLU A 149 -8.74 -16.27 11.91
N ARG A 150 -9.85 -16.30 11.16
CA ARG A 150 -10.68 -15.12 10.93
C ARG A 150 -11.38 -14.64 12.20
N THR A 151 -11.90 -15.55 13.01
CA THR A 151 -12.62 -15.18 14.24
C THR A 151 -11.67 -14.56 15.26
N THR A 152 -10.47 -15.13 15.41
CA THR A 152 -9.39 -14.59 16.25
C THR A 152 -8.93 -13.21 15.78
N LEU A 153 -8.72 -13.04 14.47
CA LEU A 153 -8.36 -11.74 13.90
C LEU A 153 -9.42 -10.68 14.20
N TYR A 154 -10.70 -11.00 14.04
CA TYR A 154 -11.79 -10.05 14.26
C TYR A 154 -11.92 -9.67 15.73
N ARG A 155 -11.84 -10.64 16.64
CA ARG A 155 -11.81 -10.38 18.07
C ARG A 155 -10.67 -9.42 18.45
N ARG A 156 -9.45 -9.66 17.97
CA ARG A 156 -8.30 -8.78 18.26
C ARG A 156 -8.42 -7.39 17.66
N ILE A 157 -9.03 -7.26 16.48
CA ILE A 157 -9.32 -5.94 15.89
C ILE A 157 -10.24 -5.15 16.83
N ASP A 158 -11.25 -5.81 17.38
CA ASP A 158 -12.25 -5.19 18.23
C ASP A 158 -11.64 -4.76 19.57
N GLU A 159 -10.90 -5.67 20.22
CA GLU A 159 -10.14 -5.41 21.44
C GLU A 159 -9.12 -4.29 21.25
N ARG A 160 -8.36 -4.31 20.14
CA ARG A 160 -7.38 -3.27 19.82
C ARG A 160 -8.03 -1.90 19.68
N PHE A 161 -9.20 -1.81 19.06
CA PHE A 161 -9.87 -0.51 18.91
C PHE A 161 -10.34 0.04 20.26
N VAL A 162 -10.84 -0.82 21.15
CA VAL A 162 -11.18 -0.41 22.53
C VAL A 162 -9.94 0.08 23.27
N ALA A 163 -8.81 -0.63 23.15
CA ALA A 163 -7.55 -0.19 23.74
C ALA A 163 -7.06 1.16 23.17
N MET A 164 -7.18 1.38 21.85
CA MET A 164 -6.88 2.68 21.22
C MET A 164 -7.74 3.80 21.79
N MET A 165 -9.04 3.56 22.01
CA MET A 165 -9.94 4.54 22.62
C MET A 165 -9.55 4.88 24.06
N ALA A 166 -9.05 3.90 24.82
CA ALA A 166 -8.53 4.14 26.18
C ALA A 166 -7.17 4.87 26.17
N ALA A 167 -6.39 4.71 25.09
CA ALA A 167 -5.07 5.31 24.92
C ALA A 167 -5.08 6.72 24.29
N GLY A 168 -6.26 7.31 24.05
CA GLY A 168 -6.37 8.69 23.57
C GLY A 168 -6.70 8.87 22.09
N ALA A 169 -7.19 7.83 21.40
CA ALA A 169 -7.51 7.94 19.97
C ALA A 169 -8.60 8.99 19.67
N LEU A 170 -9.51 9.29 20.60
CA LEU A 170 -10.53 10.32 20.41
C LEU A 170 -9.90 11.73 20.44
N GLU A 171 -8.93 11.93 21.32
CA GLU A 171 -8.16 13.16 21.45
C GLU A 171 -7.30 13.41 20.22
N GLU A 172 -6.65 12.37 19.67
CA GLU A 172 -5.92 12.47 18.39
C GLU A 172 -6.85 12.90 17.25
N VAL A 173 -8.04 12.31 17.14
CA VAL A 173 -9.01 12.70 16.10
C VAL A 173 -9.54 14.12 16.33
N ARG A 174 -9.69 14.56 17.58
CA ARG A 174 -10.05 15.94 17.90
C ARG A 174 -8.96 16.93 17.44
N ALA A 175 -7.69 16.61 17.67
CA ALA A 175 -6.58 17.41 17.17
C ALA A 175 -6.56 17.46 15.63
N LEU A 176 -6.84 16.33 14.97
CA LEU A 176 -6.95 16.26 13.52
C LEU A 176 -8.10 17.12 12.98
N ALA A 177 -9.25 17.13 13.66
CA ALA A 177 -10.40 17.96 13.30
C ALA A 177 -10.10 19.46 13.42
N ALA A 178 -9.32 19.85 14.42
CA ALA A 178 -8.93 21.24 14.66
C ALA A 178 -7.90 21.76 13.64
N ALA A 179 -7.25 20.88 12.88
CA ALA A 179 -6.21 21.25 11.92
C ALA A 179 -6.73 21.75 10.56
N ASP A 180 -8.05 21.90 10.40
CA ASP A 180 -8.74 22.42 9.20
C ASP A 180 -8.20 21.83 7.88
N LEU A 181 -8.05 20.51 7.88
CA LEU A 181 -7.49 19.77 6.76
C LEU A 181 -8.54 19.53 5.68
N ASP A 182 -8.09 19.53 4.42
CA ASP A 182 -8.91 19.06 3.30
C ASP A 182 -9.47 17.64 3.61
N PRO A 183 -10.80 17.45 3.66
CA PRO A 183 -11.43 16.16 3.94
C PRO A 183 -11.01 15.05 2.95
N ASP A 184 -10.51 15.42 1.78
CA ASP A 184 -10.03 14.48 0.77
C ASP A 184 -8.61 13.95 0.99
N LEU A 185 -7.89 14.46 2.01
CA LEU A 185 -6.56 13.97 2.37
C LEU A 185 -6.59 12.53 2.90
N PRO A 186 -5.55 11.72 2.62
CA PRO A 186 -5.49 10.32 3.05
C PRO A 186 -5.62 10.13 4.57
N VAL A 187 -5.07 11.04 5.37
CA VAL A 187 -5.15 10.98 6.84
C VAL A 187 -6.60 11.08 7.34
N MET A 188 -7.41 11.93 6.72
CA MET A 188 -8.84 12.11 7.05
C MET A 188 -9.68 10.87 6.71
N LYS A 189 -9.16 10.01 5.82
CA LYS A 189 -9.80 8.77 5.37
C LYS A 189 -9.27 7.52 6.08
N ALA A 190 -8.39 7.69 7.08
CA ALA A 190 -7.89 6.57 7.87
C ALA A 190 -9.05 5.87 8.61
N VAL A 191 -8.93 4.54 8.73
CA VAL A 191 -10.01 3.72 9.32
C VAL A 191 -10.20 4.12 10.78
N GLY A 192 -11.42 4.53 11.13
CA GLY A 192 -11.78 4.99 12.47
C GLY A 192 -11.91 6.51 12.59
N VAL A 193 -11.22 7.30 11.75
CA VAL A 193 -11.26 8.77 11.83
C VAL A 193 -12.68 9.30 11.59
N ARG A 194 -13.31 8.93 10.46
CA ARG A 194 -14.65 9.40 10.11
C ARG A 194 -15.71 9.16 11.20
N PRO A 195 -15.96 7.93 11.69
CA PRO A 195 -16.98 7.74 12.72
C PRO A 195 -16.64 8.47 14.04
N LEU A 196 -15.36 8.65 14.37
CA LEU A 196 -14.97 9.43 15.55
C LEU A 196 -15.20 10.94 15.35
N LEU A 197 -14.98 11.47 14.14
CA LEU A 197 -15.36 12.86 13.81
C LEU A 197 -16.87 13.07 13.94
N GLN A 198 -17.68 12.12 13.45
CA GLN A 198 -19.13 12.18 13.58
C GLN A 198 -19.58 12.15 15.04
N HIS A 199 -18.90 11.38 15.88
CA HIS A 199 -19.12 11.41 17.33
C HIS A 199 -18.79 12.78 17.94
N LEU A 200 -17.64 13.35 17.59
CA LEU A 200 -17.23 14.69 18.05
C LEU A 200 -18.21 15.79 17.59
N ALA A 201 -18.85 15.61 16.45
CA ALA A 201 -19.89 16.51 15.92
C ALA A 201 -21.28 16.27 16.56
N GLY A 202 -21.45 15.27 17.42
CA GLY A 202 -22.74 14.92 18.04
C GLY A 202 -23.71 14.15 17.14
N GLU A 203 -23.27 13.73 15.94
CA GLU A 203 -24.10 12.95 14.99
C GLU A 203 -24.27 11.49 15.42
N LEU A 204 -23.30 10.96 16.17
CA LEU A 204 -23.28 9.59 16.68
C LEU A 204 -22.93 9.58 18.17
N ASP A 205 -23.53 8.66 18.92
CA ASP A 205 -23.01 8.33 20.24
C ASP A 205 -21.67 7.58 20.13
N ARG A 206 -20.94 7.55 21.26
CA ARG A 206 -19.61 6.94 21.32
C ARG A 206 -19.63 5.45 20.97
N ALA A 207 -20.66 4.72 21.39
CA ALA A 207 -20.75 3.28 21.19
C ALA A 207 -20.99 2.94 19.71
N ALA A 208 -21.86 3.70 19.04
CA ALA A 208 -22.12 3.59 17.62
C ALA A 208 -20.87 3.89 16.78
N ALA A 209 -20.13 4.94 17.11
CA ALA A 209 -18.88 5.29 16.43
C ALA A 209 -17.82 4.18 16.56
N VAL A 210 -17.65 3.63 17.77
CA VAL A 210 -16.75 2.49 18.04
C VAL A 210 -17.17 1.26 17.21
N ALA A 211 -18.46 0.91 17.22
CA ALA A 211 -18.96 -0.25 16.48
C ALA A 211 -18.74 -0.13 14.96
N ILE A 212 -18.93 1.08 14.40
CA ILE A 212 -18.65 1.38 13.00
C ILE A 212 -17.16 1.24 12.69
N ALA A 213 -16.28 1.83 13.52
CA ALA A 213 -14.85 1.78 13.31
C ALA A 213 -14.28 0.36 13.39
N GLN A 214 -14.77 -0.46 14.34
CA GLN A 214 -14.44 -1.87 14.45
C GLN A 214 -14.88 -2.65 13.20
N ARG A 215 -16.15 -2.48 12.77
CA ARG A 215 -16.68 -3.08 11.53
C ARG A 215 -15.82 -2.75 10.32
N ASP A 216 -15.46 -1.48 10.16
CA ASP A 216 -14.70 -1.03 8.99
C ASP A 216 -13.23 -1.48 9.05
N SER A 217 -12.67 -1.63 10.25
CA SER A 217 -11.38 -2.28 10.48
C SER A 217 -11.39 -3.75 10.07
N ARG A 218 -12.43 -4.52 10.45
CA ARG A 218 -12.60 -5.93 10.02
C ARG A 218 -12.75 -6.04 8.50
N ARG A 219 -13.51 -5.13 7.88
CA ARG A 219 -13.64 -5.05 6.41
C ARG A 219 -12.31 -4.71 5.73
N TYR A 220 -11.52 -3.82 6.32
CA TYR A 220 -10.19 -3.49 5.81
C TYR A 220 -9.25 -4.70 5.90
N ALA A 221 -9.21 -5.40 7.03
CA ALA A 221 -8.42 -6.62 7.20
C ALA A 221 -8.83 -7.72 6.19
N LYS A 222 -10.14 -7.89 5.95
CA LYS A 222 -10.64 -8.78 4.88
C LYS A 222 -10.07 -8.38 3.51
N ARG A 223 -10.10 -7.09 3.17
CA ARG A 223 -9.55 -6.60 1.89
C ARG A 223 -8.04 -6.87 1.79
N GLN A 224 -7.29 -6.73 2.88
CA GLN A 224 -5.85 -7.04 2.90
C GLN A 224 -5.59 -8.53 2.64
N LEU A 225 -6.33 -9.43 3.30
CA LEU A 225 -6.21 -10.87 3.06
C LEU A 225 -6.64 -11.27 1.65
N THR A 226 -7.71 -10.67 1.12
CA THR A 226 -8.12 -10.85 -0.28
C THR A 226 -7.02 -10.38 -1.23
N TRP A 227 -6.45 -9.20 -1.00
CA TRP A 227 -5.34 -8.68 -1.81
C TRP A 227 -4.15 -9.64 -1.81
N ALA A 228 -3.69 -10.07 -0.63
CA ALA A 228 -2.56 -10.99 -0.50
C ALA A 228 -2.82 -12.31 -1.23
N ARG A 229 -4.04 -12.88 -1.13
CA ARG A 229 -4.42 -14.10 -1.86
C ARG A 229 -4.27 -13.96 -3.37
N HIS A 230 -4.58 -12.80 -3.95
CA HIS A 230 -4.55 -12.62 -5.40
C HIS A 230 -3.23 -12.06 -5.93
N GLN A 231 -2.55 -11.21 -5.17
CA GLN A 231 -1.37 -10.46 -5.63
C GLN A 231 -0.05 -11.08 -5.15
N PHE A 232 -0.06 -11.86 -4.06
CA PHE A 232 1.13 -12.47 -3.46
C PHE A 232 1.05 -14.00 -3.47
N ARG A 233 0.69 -14.58 -4.62
CA ARG A 233 0.50 -16.04 -4.76
C ARG A 233 1.76 -16.86 -4.48
N GLY A 234 2.94 -16.31 -4.77
CA GLY A 234 4.23 -16.96 -4.52
C GLY A 234 4.82 -16.67 -3.14
N TRP A 235 4.10 -15.97 -2.26
CA TRP A 235 4.57 -15.68 -0.91
C TRP A 235 4.15 -16.79 0.05
N THR A 236 5.04 -17.12 1.00
CA THR A 236 4.75 -18.15 1.99
C THR A 236 3.71 -17.64 2.97
N ARG A 237 2.63 -18.41 3.13
CA ARG A 237 1.62 -18.13 4.15
C ARG A 237 2.09 -18.73 5.46
N VAL A 238 2.20 -17.88 6.48
CA VAL A 238 2.55 -18.28 7.83
C VAL A 238 1.26 -18.30 8.64
N PRO A 239 0.71 -19.47 9.00
CA PRO A 239 -0.42 -19.55 9.91
C PRO A 239 -0.02 -18.87 11.21
N VAL A 240 -0.86 -17.95 11.69
CA VAL A 240 -0.62 -17.29 12.97
C VAL A 240 -1.83 -17.54 13.84
N ALA A 241 -1.65 -18.39 14.83
CA ALA A 241 -2.53 -18.36 15.97
C ALA A 241 -2.13 -17.09 16.76
N LEU A 242 -3.07 -16.17 16.86
CA LEU A 242 -2.82 -14.81 17.34
C LEU A 242 -2.97 -14.75 18.87
N GLN A 243 -2.53 -15.76 19.61
CA GLN A 243 -2.53 -15.77 21.08
C GLN A 243 -1.24 -15.13 21.63
N HIS A 244 -1.24 -14.63 22.87
CA HIS A 244 -0.09 -13.90 23.44
C HIS A 244 1.17 -14.79 23.53
N ASP A 245 1.01 -16.06 23.90
CA ASP A 245 2.10 -17.03 24.08
C ASP A 245 2.72 -17.53 22.76
N GLU A 246 2.10 -17.24 21.62
CA GLU A 246 2.54 -17.73 20.31
C GLU A 246 3.40 -16.69 19.56
N THR A 247 3.67 -15.54 20.17
CA THR A 247 4.55 -14.51 19.60
C THR A 247 5.99 -15.02 19.50
N GLU A 248 6.46 -15.77 20.49
CA GLU A 248 7.78 -16.42 20.46
C GLU A 248 7.82 -17.57 19.44
N ALA A 249 6.74 -18.34 19.32
CA ALA A 249 6.64 -19.39 18.31
C ALA A 249 6.63 -18.80 16.88
N LEU A 250 5.94 -17.68 16.68
CA LEU A 250 5.98 -16.91 15.44
C LEU A 250 7.36 -16.32 15.19
N ALA A 251 8.00 -15.73 16.21
CA ALA A 251 9.35 -15.21 16.11
C ALA A 251 10.33 -16.32 15.70
N GLY A 252 10.32 -17.48 16.38
CA GLY A 252 11.16 -18.61 16.02
C GLY A 252 10.86 -19.21 14.64
N HIS A 253 9.59 -19.20 14.19
CA HIS A 253 9.24 -19.61 12.83
C HIS A 253 9.79 -18.62 11.80
N LEU A 254 9.61 -17.32 12.04
CA LEU A 254 10.14 -16.26 11.18
C LEU A 254 11.67 -16.26 11.19
N GLU A 255 12.33 -16.49 12.32
CA GLU A 255 13.79 -16.59 12.44
C GLU A 255 14.34 -17.76 11.63
N ARG A 256 13.71 -18.94 11.66
CA ARG A 256 14.13 -20.07 10.82
C ARG A 256 13.96 -19.75 9.33
N MET A 257 12.82 -19.19 8.95
CA MET A 257 12.55 -18.80 7.56
C MET A 257 13.48 -17.69 7.06
N LEU A 258 13.74 -16.68 7.90
CA LEU A 258 14.66 -15.58 7.63
C LEU A 258 16.11 -16.05 7.72
N GLY A 259 16.43 -17.11 8.45
CA GLY A 259 17.75 -17.73 8.47
C GLY A 259 18.08 -18.39 7.13
N GLU A 260 17.16 -19.21 6.60
CA GLU A 260 17.33 -19.86 5.29
C GLU A 260 17.37 -18.83 4.14
N ALA A 261 16.40 -17.91 4.12
CA ALA A 261 16.35 -16.84 3.12
C ALA A 261 17.52 -15.85 3.30
N GLY A 262 17.84 -15.52 4.54
CA GLY A 262 18.89 -14.57 4.91
C GLY A 262 20.28 -15.10 4.59
N ALA A 263 20.54 -16.40 4.72
CA ALA A 263 21.80 -17.00 4.29
C ALA A 263 21.99 -16.87 2.77
N ALA A 264 20.93 -17.05 1.97
CA ALA A 264 20.98 -16.84 0.54
C ALA A 264 21.22 -15.37 0.16
N VAL A 265 20.54 -14.44 0.84
CA VAL A 265 20.71 -12.99 0.62
C VAL A 265 22.08 -12.51 1.12
N ALA A 266 22.60 -13.03 2.22
CA ALA A 266 23.91 -12.71 2.77
C ALA A 266 25.05 -13.17 1.84
N ARG A 267 24.94 -14.38 1.26
CA ARG A 267 25.87 -14.85 0.22
C ARG A 267 25.85 -13.92 -1.00
N TRP A 268 24.68 -13.43 -1.39
CA TRP A 268 24.59 -12.44 -2.46
C TRP A 268 25.25 -11.10 -2.10
N LEU A 269 25.01 -10.56 -0.90
CA LEU A 269 25.65 -9.33 -0.43
C LEU A 269 27.18 -9.48 -0.40
N ALA A 270 27.69 -10.65 -0.02
CA ALA A 270 29.11 -10.96 -0.06
C ALA A 270 29.66 -11.05 -1.49
N GLY A 271 28.89 -11.57 -2.46
CA GLY A 271 29.30 -11.66 -3.87
C GLY A 271 29.42 -10.33 -4.62
N ARG A 272 28.81 -9.23 -4.13
CA ARG A 272 28.96 -7.88 -4.72
C ARG A 272 30.38 -7.30 -4.60
N THR A 273 31.29 -7.95 -3.88
CA THR A 273 32.70 -7.52 -3.79
C THR A 273 33.60 -8.12 -4.87
N GLY A 274 33.09 -8.99 -5.75
CA GLY A 274 33.89 -9.68 -6.76
C GLY A 274 33.35 -9.49 -8.16
N GLU A 275 33.42 -8.27 -8.69
CA GLU A 275 33.57 -7.92 -10.11
C GLU A 275 33.34 -6.42 -10.26
N GLY A 276 34.47 -5.70 -10.21
CA GLY A 276 34.56 -4.25 -10.36
C GLY A 276 35.89 -3.87 -11.00
N THR A 277 36.30 -4.64 -12.02
CA THR A 277 37.20 -4.22 -13.11
C THR A 277 36.87 -5.09 -14.31
N GLY A 278 36.08 -4.57 -15.23
CA GLY A 278 35.62 -5.29 -16.42
C GLY A 278 34.59 -4.46 -17.16
N ASP A 279 35.07 -3.36 -17.73
CA ASP A 279 34.46 -2.76 -18.92
C ASP A 279 34.37 -3.86 -20.00
N GLU A 280 33.23 -3.90 -20.73
CA GLU A 280 32.85 -4.78 -21.86
C GLU A 280 31.58 -5.61 -21.62
N ASP A 281 30.42 -5.04 -21.97
CA ASP A 281 29.53 -5.52 -23.05
C ASP A 281 28.15 -4.85 -22.94
N LEU A 282 28.02 -3.70 -23.60
CA LEU A 282 26.73 -3.22 -24.07
C LEU A 282 26.44 -3.91 -25.41
N PRO A 283 25.32 -4.63 -25.58
CA PRO A 283 25.00 -5.24 -26.85
C PRO A 283 24.70 -4.12 -27.87
N ARG A 284 25.63 -3.92 -28.80
CA ARG A 284 25.33 -3.29 -30.09
C ARG A 284 24.53 -4.27 -30.93
N ARG A 285 23.25 -3.96 -31.16
CA ARG A 285 22.55 -3.97 -32.46
C ARG A 285 21.15 -3.42 -32.30
#